data_AF-A0A7C3XE51-F1
#
_entry.id   AF-A0A7C3XE51-F1
#
_cell.length_a   1.000
_cell.length_b   1.000
_cell.length_c   1.000
_cell.angle_alpha   90.00
_cell.angle_beta   90.00
_cell.angle_gamma   90.00
#
_symmetry.space_group_name_H-M   'P 1'
#
loop_
_entity.id
_entity.type
_entity.pdbx_description
1 polymer ?
#
loop_
_entity_poly.entity_id
_entity_poly.type
_entity_poly.pdbx_seq_one_letter_code
_entity_poly.pdbx_strand_id
1 'polypeptide(L)'
;MIETRKEFSELGFRLMILGFALSLIGFILVAISSYQLPDSSTSTAIVIFIGPIPIILGKGPHWPELIAIGLFMIALMVLILAFLRSRQAEQEVAQEPVRKESVR
;
A
#
# COMPACT_ATOMS: atom_id res chain seq x y z
N MET A 1 33.71 4.61 10.89
CA MET A 1 32.68 4.49 9.83
C MET A 1 31.50 3.57 10.22
N ILE A 2 31.50 2.91 11.39
CA ILE A 2 30.41 2.02 11.85
C ILE A 2 29.38 2.77 12.71
N GLU A 3 29.78 3.78 13.50
CA GLU A 3 28.86 4.64 14.27
C GLU A 3 27.74 5.25 13.41
N THR A 4 28.10 5.81 12.26
CA THR A 4 27.17 6.57 11.41
C THR A 4 26.03 5.71 10.86
N ARG A 5 26.24 4.39 10.70
CA ARG A 5 25.17 3.48 10.26
C ARG A 5 24.15 3.17 11.36
N LYS A 6 24.57 3.13 12.63
CA LYS A 6 23.64 2.90 13.75
C LYS A 6 22.71 4.09 13.95
N GLU A 7 23.27 5.30 13.90
CA GLU A 7 22.50 6.55 13.99
C GLU A 7 21.45 6.64 12.87
N PHE A 8 21.80 6.26 11.64
CA PHE A 8 20.86 6.30 10.52
C PHE A 8 19.72 5.27 10.67
N SER A 9 20.01 4.07 11.20
CA SER A 9 18.97 3.07 11.49
C SER A 9 18.04 3.49 12.64
N GLU A 10 18.60 4.08 13.70
CA GLU A 10 17.82 4.62 14.83
C GLU A 10 16.90 5.75 14.37
N LEU A 11 17.43 6.68 13.56
CA LEU A 11 16.66 7.79 13.04
C LEU A 11 15.56 7.31 12.09
N GLY A 12 15.85 6.37 11.19
CA GLY A 12 14.86 5.76 10.31
C GLY A 12 13.75 5.04 11.09
N PHE A 13 14.10 4.28 12.12
CA PHE A 13 13.15 3.59 12.97
C PHE A 13 12.27 4.55 13.77
N ARG A 14 12.85 5.63 14.33
CA ARG A 14 12.11 6.69 15.03
C ARG A 14 11.14 7.42 14.11
N LEU A 15 11.57 7.76 12.88
CA LEU A 15 10.71 8.39 11.88
C LEU A 15 9.56 7.46 11.47
N MET A 16 9.82 6.16 11.32
CA MET A 16 8.79 5.15 11.02
C MET A 16 7.74 5.10 12.14
N ILE A 17 8.17 5.00 13.40
CA ILE A 17 7.26 4.98 14.56
C ILE A 17 6.48 6.29 14.65
N LEU A 18 7.14 7.43 14.47
CA LEU A 18 6.49 8.74 14.53
C LEU A 18 5.44 8.87 13.43
N GLY A 19 5.77 8.50 12.19
CA GLY A 19 4.83 8.53 11.07
C GLY A 19 3.64 7.58 11.26
N PHE A 20 3.90 6.38 11.80
CA PHE A 20 2.83 5.43 12.17
C PHE A 20 1.93 6.01 13.26
N ALA A 21 2.50 6.56 14.34
CA ALA A 21 1.75 7.16 15.43
C ALA A 21 0.90 8.34 14.95
N LEU A 22 1.47 9.23 14.13
CA LEU A 22 0.76 10.37 13.56
C LEU A 22 -0.42 9.94 12.68
N SER A 23 -0.20 8.91 11.84
CA SER A 23 -1.23 8.34 10.98
C SER A 23 -2.36 7.72 11.80
N LEU A 24 -2.03 7.00 12.87
CA LEU A 24 -3.00 6.38 13.77
C LEU A 24 -3.83 7.44 14.50
N ILE A 25 -3.18 8.49 15.03
CA ILE A 25 -3.87 9.60 15.70
C ILE A 25 -4.83 10.29 14.71
N GLY A 26 -4.37 10.59 13.50
CA GLY A 26 -5.20 11.17 12.45
C GLY A 26 -6.42 10.30 12.13
N PHE A 27 -6.21 9.00 11.97
CA PHE A 27 -7.30 8.05 11.73
C PHE A 27 -8.33 8.03 12.88
N ILE A 28 -7.87 7.99 14.13
CA ILE A 28 -8.75 8.00 15.30
C ILE A 28 -9.57 9.29 15.36
N LEU A 29 -8.96 10.45 15.12
CA LEU A 29 -9.68 11.73 15.08
C LEU A 29 -10.77 11.74 14.01
N VAL A 30 -10.45 11.28 12.81
CA VAL A 30 -11.42 11.19 11.70
C VAL A 30 -12.56 10.23 12.04
N ALA A 31 -12.23 9.06 12.61
CA ALA A 31 -13.23 8.09 13.02
C ALA A 31 -14.18 8.66 14.08
N ILE A 32 -13.64 9.29 15.14
CA ILE A 32 -14.46 9.90 16.20
C ILE A 32 -15.36 11.01 15.64
N SER A 33 -14.79 11.89 14.80
CA SER A 33 -15.53 12.96 14.13
C SER A 33 -16.69 12.41 13.31
N SER A 34 -16.46 11.34 12.56
CA SER A 34 -17.48 10.68 11.74
C SER A 34 -18.65 10.08 12.54
N TYR A 35 -18.44 9.72 13.81
CA TYR A 35 -19.50 9.19 14.68
C TYR A 35 -20.28 10.26 15.45
N GLN A 36 -19.67 11.43 15.70
CA GLN A 36 -20.24 12.45 16.59
C GLN A 36 -20.99 13.58 15.88
N LEU A 37 -20.90 13.69 14.56
CA LEU A 37 -21.68 14.67 13.80
C LEU A 37 -23.00 14.04 13.29
N PRO A 38 -24.16 14.38 13.90
CA PRO A 38 -25.47 13.81 13.53
C PRO A 38 -25.92 14.14 12.09
N ASP A 39 -25.37 15.20 11.49
CA ASP A 39 -25.63 15.58 10.09
C ASP A 39 -24.52 15.17 9.12
N SER A 40 -23.45 14.52 9.61
CA SER A 40 -22.43 13.99 8.72
C SER A 40 -22.98 12.76 8.00
N SER A 41 -23.21 12.90 6.70
CA SER A 41 -23.57 11.77 5.83
C SER A 41 -22.36 10.86 5.64
N THR A 42 -22.03 10.09 6.69
CA THR A 42 -20.92 9.15 6.69
C THR A 42 -21.16 8.10 5.60
N SER A 43 -20.20 8.00 4.69
CA SER A 43 -20.20 7.01 3.63
C SER A 43 -19.24 5.88 3.98
N THR A 44 -19.72 4.65 3.90
CA THR A 44 -18.97 3.44 4.22
C THR A 44 -19.07 2.49 3.02
N ALA A 45 -17.93 2.00 2.55
CA ALA A 45 -17.88 0.97 1.52
C ALA A 45 -17.06 -0.21 2.04
N ILE A 46 -17.63 -1.41 1.93
CA ILE A 46 -17.01 -2.67 2.30
C ILE A 46 -16.87 -3.49 1.02
N VAL A 47 -15.67 -4.00 0.76
CA VAL A 47 -15.40 -4.91 -0.36
C VAL A 47 -15.00 -6.25 0.21
N ILE A 48 -15.80 -7.28 -0.05
CA ILE A 48 -15.56 -8.66 0.38
C ILE A 48 -15.14 -9.45 -0.86
N PHE A 49 -13.96 -10.05 -0.82
CA PHE A 49 -13.49 -10.93 -1.88
C PHE A 49 -13.91 -12.37 -1.59
N ILE A 50 -14.86 -12.91 -2.36
CA ILE A 50 -15.23 -14.34 -2.33
C ILE A 50 -14.66 -14.98 -3.60
N GLY A 51 -13.52 -15.65 -3.46
CA GLY A 51 -12.75 -16.09 -4.62
C GLY A 51 -12.31 -14.88 -5.47
N PRO A 52 -12.33 -14.96 -6.82
CA PRO A 52 -11.98 -13.83 -7.68
C PRO A 52 -13.10 -12.80 -7.85
N ILE A 53 -14.29 -13.01 -7.24
CA ILE A 53 -15.45 -12.13 -7.42
C ILE A 53 -15.52 -11.14 -6.24
N PRO A 54 -15.31 -9.83 -6.47
CA PRO A 54 -15.48 -8.82 -5.44
C PRO A 54 -16.98 -8.53 -5.22
N ILE A 55 -17.45 -8.68 -3.99
CA ILE A 55 -18.78 -8.24 -3.55
C ILE A 55 -18.62 -6.90 -2.85
N ILE A 56 -19.33 -5.89 -3.35
CA ILE A 56 -19.18 -4.52 -2.90
C ILE A 56 -20.48 -4.07 -2.22
N LEU A 57 -20.36 -3.59 -0.98
CA LEU A 57 -21.46 -3.11 -0.16
C LEU A 57 -21.17 -1.68 0.25
N GLY A 58 -21.96 -0.73 -0.26
CA GLY A 58 -21.82 0.69 0.03
C GLY A 58 -23.03 1.25 0.75
N LYS A 59 -22.81 2.17 1.70
CA LYS A 59 -23.84 2.94 2.40
C LYS A 59 -23.40 4.40 2.48
N GLY A 60 -24.32 5.34 2.29
CA GLY A 60 -24.06 6.79 2.32
C GLY A 60 -23.84 7.40 0.93
N PRO A 61 -23.92 8.71 0.75
CA PRO A 61 -23.97 9.36 -0.56
C PRO A 61 -22.72 9.17 -1.43
N HIS A 62 -21.55 9.02 -0.81
CA HIS A 62 -20.25 8.96 -1.50
C HIS A 62 -19.66 7.54 -1.57
N TRP A 63 -20.51 6.52 -1.41
CA TRP A 63 -20.09 5.12 -1.51
C TRP A 63 -19.46 4.75 -2.87
N PRO A 64 -19.89 5.30 -4.03
CA PRO A 64 -19.28 4.98 -5.32
C PRO A 64 -17.85 5.56 -5.45
N GLU A 65 -17.61 6.77 -4.94
CA GLU A 65 -16.29 7.40 -4.97
C GLU A 65 -15.28 6.62 -4.12
N LEU A 66 -15.70 6.13 -2.95
CA LEU A 66 -14.87 5.29 -2.08
C LEU A 66 -14.42 4.00 -2.80
N ILE A 67 -15.32 3.38 -3.57
CA ILE A 67 -15.00 2.18 -4.36
C ILE A 67 -14.05 2.53 -5.51
N ALA A 68 -14.31 3.63 -6.22
CA ALA A 68 -13.45 4.06 -7.32
C ALA A 68 -12.01 4.29 -6.86
N ILE A 69 -11.82 4.95 -5.71
CA ILE A 69 -10.50 5.16 -5.10
C ILE A 69 -9.87 3.82 -4.69
N GLY A 70 -10.64 2.93 -4.06
CA GLY A 70 -10.15 1.61 -3.65
C GLY A 70 -9.70 0.76 -4.84
N LEU A 71 -10.49 0.72 -5.91
CA LEU A 71 -10.16 -0.02 -7.12
C LEU A 71 -8.94 0.58 -7.84
N PHE A 72 -8.84 1.92 -7.86
CA PHE A 72 -7.68 2.62 -8.41
C PHE A 72 -6.40 2.28 -7.64
N MET A 73 -6.45 2.24 -6.30
CA MET A 73 -5.30 1.83 -5.47
C MET A 73 -4.88 0.38 -5.73
N ILE A 74 -5.83 -0.54 -5.87
CA ILE A 74 -5.54 -1.93 -6.23
C ILE A 74 -4.88 -2.01 -7.61
N ALA A 75 -5.44 -1.32 -8.60
CA ALA A 75 -4.87 -1.28 -9.95
C ALA A 75 -3.45 -0.70 -9.96
N LEU A 76 -3.21 0.37 -9.20
CA LEU A 76 -1.89 0.97 -9.04
C LEU A 76 -0.90 -0.02 -8.40
N MET A 77 -1.31 -0.74 -7.35
CA MET A 77 -0.47 -1.74 -6.70
C MET A 77 -0.12 -2.88 -7.66
N VAL A 78 -1.08 -3.40 -8.42
CA VAL A 78 -0.86 -4.44 -9.44
C VAL A 78 0.08 -3.93 -10.54
N LEU A 79 -0.08 -2.68 -10.99
CA LEU A 79 0.79 -2.07 -11.99
C LEU A 79 2.24 -1.97 -11.50
N ILE A 80 2.44 -1.51 -10.26
CA ILE A 80 3.77 -1.44 -9.63
C ILE A 80 4.39 -2.85 -9.54
N LEU A 81 3.63 -3.85 -9.10
CA LEU A 81 4.11 -5.23 -9.00
C LEU A 81 4.47 -5.82 -10.37
N ALA A 82 3.65 -5.56 -11.39
CA ALA A 82 3.91 -5.99 -12.76
C ALA A 82 5.20 -5.35 -13.31
N PHE A 83 5.39 -4.05 -13.07
CA PHE A 83 6.58 -3.31 -13.48
C PHE A 83 7.84 -3.77 -12.73
N LEU A 84 7.74 -4.07 -11.44
CA LEU A 84 8.86 -4.63 -10.67
C LEU A 84 9.22 -6.03 -11.16
N ARG A 85 8.23 -6.87 -11.50
CA ARG A 85 8.49 -8.20 -12.06
C ARG A 85 9.13 -8.15 -13.45
N SER A 86 8.71 -7.24 -14.32
CA SER A 86 9.32 -7.13 -15.65
C SER A 86 10.80 -6.77 -15.57
N ARG A 87 11.19 -5.93 -14.60
CA ARG A 87 12.60 -5.59 -14.33
C ARG A 87 13.44 -6.77 -13.84
N GLN A 88 12.83 -7.68 -13.05
CA GLN A 88 13.53 -8.88 -12.57
C GLN A 88 13.77 -9.89 -13.71
N ALA A 89 12.80 -10.05 -14.62
CA ALA A 89 12.93 -10.93 -15.78
C ALA A 89 14.07 -10.48 -16.73
N GLU A 90 14.25 -9.17 -16.92
CA GLU A 90 15.36 -8.63 -17.72
C GLU A 90 16.74 -8.92 -17.09
N GLN A 91 16.84 -8.94 -15.76
CA GLN A 91 18.10 -9.24 -15.05
C GLN A 91 18.50 -10.73 -15.14
N GLU A 92 17.51 -11.62 -15.19
CA GLU A 92 17.74 -13.06 -15.29
C GLU A 92 18.28 -13.45 -16.69
N VAL A 93 17.72 -12.86 -17.75
CA VAL A 93 18.19 -13.06 -19.14
C VAL A 93 19.58 -12.47 -19.37
N ALA A 94 19.90 -11.34 -18.73
CA ALA A 94 21.21 -10.71 -18.85
C ALA A 94 22.34 -11.46 -18.09
N GLN A 95 22.01 -12.33 -17.12
CA GLN A 95 22.99 -13.13 -16.36
C GLN A 95 23.27 -14.51 -16.97
N GLU A 96 22.42 -15.01 -17.86
CA GLU A 96 22.61 -16.29 -18.53
C GLU A 96 23.90 -16.43 -19.39
N PRO A 97 24.44 -15.40 -20.08
CA PRO A 97 25.63 -15.58 -20.92
C PRO A 97 26.90 -15.86 -20.11
N VAL A 98 27.04 -15.34 -18.88
CA VAL A 98 28.26 -15.48 -18.06
C VAL A 98 28.44 -16.90 -17.52
N ARG A 99 27.34 -17.61 -17.24
CA ARG A 99 27.39 -18.98 -16.68
C ARG A 99 27.84 -20.04 -17.68
N LYS A 100 27.61 -19.82 -18.97
CA LYS A 100 27.93 -20.81 -20.02
C LYS A 100 29.40 -20.79 -20.44
N GLU A 101 30.12 -19.72 -20.11
CA GLU A 101 31.54 -19.55 -20.49
C GLU A 101 32.51 -20.06 -19.41
N SER A 102 32.10 -20.14 -18.13
CA SER A 102 32.96 -20.69 -17.06
C SER A 102 33.00 -22.23 -16.99
N VAL A 103 32.37 -22.92 -17.94
CA VAL A 103 32.24 -24.39 -17.97
C VAL A 103 32.93 -24.99 -19.21
N ARG A 104 33.62 -24.18 -20.01
CA ARG A 104 34.43 -24.65 -21.15
C ARG A 104 35.92 -24.57 -20.86
#